data_AF-A0A412XV70-F1
#
_entry.id   AF-A0A412XV70-F1
#
_cell.length_a   1.000
_cell.length_b   1.000
_cell.length_c   1.000
_cell.angle_alpha   90.00
_cell.angle_beta   90.00
_cell.angle_gamma   90.00
#
_symmetry.space_group_name_H-M   'P 1'
#
loop_
_entity.id
_entity.type
_entity.pdbx_description
1 polymer ?
#
loop_
_entity_poly.entity_id
_entity_poly.type
_entity_poly.pdbx_seq_one_letter_code
_entity_poly.pdbx_strand_id
1 'polypeptide(L)' 'MNILITGIHGFVGSNLVVALKEHHILYGLDIVAPDKEGVVKTFAWEDIESTSFPM' A
#
# COMPACT_ATOMS: atom_id res chain seq x y z
N MET A 1 7.57 4.32 -10.76
CA MET A 1 6.11 4.11 -10.99
C MET A 1 5.40 4.05 -9.64
N ASN A 2 4.11 4.37 -9.60
CA ASN A 2 3.29 4.23 -8.39
C ASN A 2 2.67 2.83 -8.36
N ILE A 3 2.83 2.09 -7.27
CA ILE A 3 2.35 0.72 -7.12
C ILE A 3 1.51 0.63 -5.85
N LEU A 4 0.30 0.07 -5.97
CA LEU A 4 -0.54 -0.29 -4.83
C LEU A 4 -0.38 -1.80 -4.56
N ILE A 5 -0.01 -2.16 -3.33
CA ILE A 5 0.15 -3.56 -2.90
C ILE A 5 -0.94 -3.88 -1.88
N THR A 6 -1.79 -4.87 -2.18
CA THR A 6 -2.75 -5.40 -1.22
C THR A 6 -2.09 -6.45 -0.30
N GLY A 7 -2.41 -6.44 0.99
CA GLY A 7 -1.71 -7.28 1.97
C GLY A 7 -0.25 -6.87 2.20
N ILE A 8 0.04 -5.56 2.12
CA ILE A 8 1.41 -5.01 2.15
C ILE A 8 2.15 -5.31 3.45
N HIS A 9 1.42 -5.53 4.56
CA HIS A 9 2.01 -5.87 5.85
C HIS A 9 2.18 -7.37 6.05
N GLY A 10 1.66 -8.20 5.13
CA GLY A 10 1.91 -9.63 5.09
C GLY A 10 3.37 -9.98 4.76
N PHE A 11 3.71 -11.27 4.86
CA PHE A 11 5.08 -11.75 4.61
C PHE A 11 5.59 -11.39 3.20
N VAL A 12 4.80 -11.68 2.17
CA VAL A 12 5.18 -11.38 0.78
C VAL A 12 5.16 -9.88 0.50
N GLY A 13 4.11 -9.17 0.93
CA GLY A 13 4.01 -7.72 0.79
C GLY A 13 5.20 -6.99 1.40
N SER A 14 5.64 -7.40 2.58
CA SER A 14 6.80 -6.81 3.25
C SER A 14 8.11 -7.04 2.49
N ASN A 15 8.30 -8.21 1.89
CA ASN A 15 9.48 -8.48 1.07
C ASN A 15 9.46 -7.67 -0.24
N LEU A 16 8.28 -7.50 -0.86
CA LEU A 16 8.13 -6.66 -2.05
C LEU A 16 8.46 -5.20 -1.74
N VAL A 17 8.06 -4.67 -0.59
CA VAL A 17 8.44 -3.32 -0.17
C VAL A 17 9.95 -3.16 -0.10
N VAL A 18 10.65 -4.10 0.55
CA VAL A 18 12.12 -4.07 0.65
C VAL A 18 12.78 -4.10 -0.74
N ALA A 19 12.27 -4.93 -1.66
CA ALA A 19 12.84 -5.08 -2.98
C ALA A 19 12.58 -3.88 -3.92
N LEU A 20 11.48 -3.15 -3.72
CA LEU A 20 11.00 -2.15 -4.69
C LEU A 20 11.08 -0.70 -4.23
N LYS A 21 11.23 -0.43 -2.91
CA LYS A 21 11.15 0.93 -2.34
C LYS A 21 12.16 1.94 -2.92
N GLU A 22 13.30 1.48 -3.42
CA GLU A 22 14.36 2.35 -3.97
C GLU A 22 14.05 2.87 -5.40
N HIS A 23 13.14 2.21 -6.12
CA HIS A 23 12.86 2.50 -7.53
C HIS A 23 11.39 2.85 -7.81
N HIS A 24 10.50 2.56 -6.86
CA HIS A 24 9.06 2.74 -7.01
C HIS A 24 8.47 3.45 -5.80
N ILE A 25 7.40 4.19 -6.04
CA ILE A 25 6.60 4.79 -4.98
C ILE A 25 5.53 3.78 -4.61
N LEU A 26 5.56 3.32 -3.36
CA LEU A 26 4.72 2.23 -2.89
C LEU A 26 3.59 2.76 -2.00
N TYR A 27 2.39 2.27 -2.27
CA TYR A 27 1.18 2.44 -1.47
C TYR A 27 0.70 1.06 -1.02
N GLY A 28 0.08 1.03 0.16
CA GLY A 28 -0.49 -0.18 0.74
C GLY A 28 -2.01 -0.19 0.71
N LEU A 29 -2.60 -1.37 0.65
CA LEU A 29 -3.98 -1.62 1.06
C LEU A 29 -3.98 -2.83 1.99
N ASP A 30 -4.40 -2.64 3.22
CA ASP A 30 -4.40 -3.72 4.22
C ASP A 30 -5.43 -3.43 5.32
N ILE A 31 -5.81 -4.46 6.06
CA ILE A 31 -6.78 -4.35 7.18
C ILE A 31 -6.11 -3.63 8.37
N VAL A 32 -4.79 -3.73 8.48
CA VAL A 32 -3.97 -3.04 9.48
C VAL A 32 -3.02 -2.06 8.79
N ALA A 33 -2.90 -0.84 9.31
CA ALA A 33 -2.10 0.20 8.67
C ALA A 33 -1.05 0.83 9.63
N PRO A 34 -0.16 0.04 10.26
CA PRO A 34 0.97 0.63 10.97
C PRO A 34 1.93 1.31 9.99
N ASP A 35 2.58 2.38 10.44
CA ASP A 35 3.62 3.07 9.66
C ASP A 35 4.70 2.09 9.19
N LYS A 36 5.06 2.18 7.90
CA LYS A 36 6.01 1.28 7.27
C LYS A 36 6.99 2.06 6.42
N GLU A 37 8.28 1.90 6.70
CA GLU A 37 9.36 2.51 5.92
C GLU A 37 9.27 2.09 4.44
N GLY A 38 9.45 3.06 3.54
CA GLY A 38 9.37 2.82 2.09
C GLY A 38 7.94 2.75 1.54
N VAL A 39 6.91 3.00 2.37
CA VAL A 39 5.51 3.10 1.96
C VAL A 39 4.99 4.50 2.24
N VAL A 40 4.37 5.14 1.24
CA VAL A 40 3.86 6.51 1.36
C VAL A 40 2.60 6.56 2.22
N LYS A 41 1.66 5.65 1.97
CA LYS A 41 0.42 5.50 2.72
C LYS A 41 -0.10 4.08 2.57
N THR A 42 -0.61 3.52 3.67
CA THR A 42 -1.47 2.34 3.61
C THR A 42 -2.91 2.79 3.80
N PHE A 43 -3.76 2.41 2.85
CA PHE A 43 -5.19 2.64 2.86
C PHE A 43 -5.92 1.47 3.52
N ALA A 44 -7.07 1.76 4.11
CA ALA A 44 -8.07 0.76 4.45
C ALA A 44 -9.08 0.60 3.29
N TRP A 45 -9.92 -0.43 3.32
CA TRP A 45 -10.92 -0.64 2.26
C TRP A 45 -11.94 0.50 2.19
N GLU A 46 -12.26 1.08 3.35
CA GLU A 46 -13.17 2.20 3.52
C GLU A 46 -12.65 3.48 2.83
N ASP A 47 -11.32 3.63 2.69
CA ASP A 47 -10.72 4.75 1.97
C ASP A 47 -10.92 4.65 0.45
N ILE A 48 -11.21 3.46 -0.09
CA ILE A 48 -11.21 3.15 -1.53
C ILE A 48 -12.63 2.84 -2.06
N GLU A 49 -13.67 2.99 -1.24
CA GLU A 49 -15.05 2.74 -1.69
C GLU A 49 -15.44 3.57 -2.92
N SER A 50 -16.32 3.02 -3.77
CA SER A 50 -16.67 3.57 -5.09
C SER A 50 -17.33 4.95 -5.06
N THR A 51 -17.78 5.41 -3.88
CA THR A 51 -18.32 6.76 -3.69
C THR A 51 -17.23 7.81 -3.47
N SER A 52 -16.00 7.37 -3.16
CA SER A 52 -14.84 8.23 -2.88
C SER A 52 -14.19 8.81 -4.14
N PHE A 53 -14.54 8.29 -5.33
CA PHE A 53 -14.03 8.77 -6.60
C PHE A 53 -15.20 9.05 -7.54
N PRO A 54 -15.49 10.34 -7.86
CA PRO A 54 -16.46 10.63 -8.90
C PRO A 54 -15.93 10.09 -10.24
N MET A 55 -16.76 9.28 -10.91
CA MET A 55 -16.53 8.77 -12.27
C MET A 55 -16.42 9.90 -13.29
#